data_AF-A0A536YES9-F1
#
_entry.id   AF-A0A536YES9-F1
#
_cell.length_a   1.000
_cell.length_b   1.000
_cell.length_c   1.000
_cell.angle_alpha   90.00
_cell.angle_beta   90.00
_cell.angle_gamma   90.00
#
_symmetry.space_group_name_H-M   'P 1'
#
loop_
_entity.id
_entity.type
_entity.pdbx_description
1 polymer ?
#
loop_
_entity_poly.entity_id
_entity_poly.type
_entity_poly.pdbx_seq_one_letter_code
_entity_poly.pdbx_strand_id
1 'polypeptide(L)' 'KDGTKTRKVAVEYPLGHRRRRHEGIPFLEAKFRRNLDRRFPEPRRKLIVDLCQDPKRLEATPVNEFVDLFVI' A
#
# COMPACT_ATOMS: atom_id res chain seq x y z
N LYS A 1 -4.42 21.27 -37.01
CA LYS A 1 -5.20 20.38 -36.10
C LYS A 1 -5.78 19.29 -36.98
N ASP A 2 -5.43 18.03 -36.71
CA ASP A 2 -5.70 16.81 -37.50
C ASP A 2 -7.12 16.24 -37.32
N GLY A 3 -7.94 16.87 -36.47
CA GLY A 3 -9.36 16.51 -36.30
C GLY A 3 -9.62 15.24 -35.50
N THR A 4 -8.57 14.55 -35.05
CA THR A 4 -8.68 13.31 -34.28
C THR A 4 -9.06 13.58 -32.82
N LYS A 5 -9.74 12.61 -32.19
CA LYS A 5 -10.13 12.65 -30.77
C LYS A 5 -9.90 11.29 -30.13
N THR A 6 -9.56 11.29 -28.85
CA THR A 6 -9.49 10.05 -28.06
C THR A 6 -10.89 9.48 -27.82
N ARG A 7 -10.96 8.19 -27.53
CA ARG A 7 -12.22 7.55 -27.12
C ARG A 7 -12.66 8.12 -25.78
N LYS A 8 -13.97 8.26 -25.58
CA LYS A 8 -14.55 8.59 -24.29
C LYS A 8 -14.41 7.37 -23.37
N VAL A 9 -13.53 7.46 -22.37
CA VAL A 9 -13.36 6.42 -21.35
C VAL A 9 -14.11 6.83 -20.09
N ALA A 10 -14.99 5.97 -19.59
CA ALA A 10 -15.69 6.15 -18.33
C ALA A 10 -15.08 5.25 -17.25
N VAL A 11 -14.85 5.80 -16.06
CA VAL A 11 -14.40 5.06 -14.89
C VAL A 11 -15.46 5.23 -13.80
N GLU A 12 -16.34 4.24 -13.66
CA GLU A 12 -17.48 4.31 -12.74
C GLU A 12 -17.07 4.18 -11.28
N TYR A 13 -15.98 3.45 -11.01
CA TYR A 13 -15.45 3.25 -9.66
C TYR A 13 -13.96 3.59 -9.62
N PRO A 14 -13.52 4.50 -8.75
CA PRO A 14 -12.11 4.79 -8.59
C PRO A 14 -11.37 3.57 -8.02
N LEU A 15 -10.05 3.51 -8.21
CA LEU A 15 -9.22 2.36 -7.81
C LEU A 15 -9.35 2.00 -6.32
N GLY A 16 -9.52 3.00 -5.44
CA GLY A 16 -9.70 2.79 -4.00
C GLY A 16 -11.08 2.29 -3.58
N HIS A 17 -12.04 2.18 -4.51
CA HIS A 17 -13.40 1.76 -4.22
C HIS A 17 -13.48 0.26 -3.87
N ARG A 18 -14.43 -0.14 -3.02
CA ARG A 18 -14.62 -1.53 -2.56
C ARG A 18 -14.68 -2.54 -3.72
N ARG A 19 -15.37 -2.18 -4.80
CA ARG A 19 -15.53 -3.04 -6.00
C ARG A 19 -14.22 -3.33 -6.75
N ARG A 20 -13.19 -2.50 -6.56
CA ARG A 20 -11.88 -2.64 -7.21
C ARG A 20 -10.77 -3.03 -6.25
N ARG A 21 -11.08 -3.56 -5.05
CA ARG A 21 -10.06 -3.93 -4.05
C ARG A 21 -9.06 -4.96 -4.57
N HIS A 22 -9.51 -5.97 -5.33
CA HIS A 22 -8.60 -6.96 -5.93
C HIS A 22 -7.54 -6.29 -6.83
N GLU A 23 -7.93 -5.26 -7.58
CA GLU A 23 -7.01 -4.48 -8.41
C GLU A 23 -6.20 -3.47 -7.60
N GLY A 24 -6.82 -2.83 -6.60
CA GLY A 24 -6.24 -1.72 -5.85
C GLY A 24 -5.29 -2.10 -4.73
N ILE A 25 -5.41 -3.29 -4.13
CA ILE A 25 -4.54 -3.75 -3.04
C ILE A 25 -3.06 -3.79 -3.48
N PRO A 26 -2.69 -4.36 -4.65
CA PRO A 26 -1.31 -4.30 -5.14
C PRO A 26 -0.74 -2.87 -5.20
N PHE A 27 -1.54 -1.89 -5.64
CA PHE A 27 -1.12 -0.49 -5.67
C PHE A 27 -1.00 0.12 -4.27
N LEU A 28 -1.85 -0.30 -3.32
CA LEU A 28 -1.77 0.12 -1.93
C LEU A 28 -0.49 -0.40 -1.26
N GLU A 29 -0.14 -1.66 -1.48
CA GLU A 29 1.10 -2.26 -0.99
C GLU A 29 2.33 -1.58 -1.59
N ALA A 30 2.33 -1.33 -2.91
CA ALA A 30 3.42 -0.61 -3.56
C ALA A 30 3.55 0.83 -3.02
N LYS A 31 2.43 1.51 -2.75
CA LYS A 31 2.42 2.83 -2.09
C LYS A 31 3.00 2.76 -0.68
N PHE A 32 2.65 1.72 0.08
CA PHE A 32 3.15 1.52 1.44
C PHE A 32 4.67 1.32 1.46
N ARG A 33 5.20 0.40 0.66
CA ARG A 33 6.65 0.15 0.52
C ARG A 33 7.41 1.43 0.15
N ARG A 34 6.95 2.15 -0.88
CA ARG A 34 7.57 3.42 -1.32
C ARG A 34 7.59 4.49 -0.21
N ASN A 35 6.58 4.53 0.65
CA ASN A 35 6.55 5.48 1.76
C ASN A 35 7.53 5.09 2.88
N LEU A 36 7.67 3.79 3.17
CA LEU A 36 8.67 3.30 4.13
C LEU A 36 10.10 3.58 3.65
N ASP A 37 10.36 3.42 2.35
CA ASP A 37 11.67 3.68 1.74
C ASP A 37 12.19 5.10 1.99
N ARG A 38 11.28 6.07 2.14
CA ARG A 38 11.64 7.47 2.37
C ARG A 38 12.11 7.74 3.80
N ARG A 39 11.86 6.84 4.75
CA ARG A 39 12.04 7.12 6.17
C ARG A 39 12.84 6.08 6.95
N PHE A 40 12.86 4.82 6.49
CA PHE A 40 13.50 3.73 7.22
C PHE A 40 14.57 3.02 6.37
N PRO A 41 15.67 2.57 6.99
CA PRO A 41 16.68 1.76 6.31
C PRO A 41 16.10 0.39 5.91
N GLU A 42 16.75 -0.27 4.95
CA GLU A 42 16.28 -1.52 4.35
C GLU A 42 15.88 -2.62 5.34
N PRO A 43 16.69 -2.94 6.37
CA PRO A 43 16.34 -4.00 7.31
C PRO A 43 15.03 -3.71 8.06
N ARG A 44 14.79 -2.44 8.38
CA ARG A 44 13.64 -2.02 9.17
C ARG A 44 12.36 -1.99 8.35
N ARG A 45 12.38 -1.43 7.13
CA ARG A 45 11.22 -1.48 6.23
C ARG A 45 10.84 -2.91 5.87
N LYS A 46 11.82 -3.83 5.73
CA LYS A 46 11.55 -5.25 5.48
C LYS A 46 10.79 -5.87 6.65
N LEU A 47 11.25 -5.64 7.88
CA LEU A 47 10.59 -6.14 9.08
C LEU A 47 9.14 -5.65 9.20
N ILE A 48 8.90 -4.35 8.98
CA ILE A 48 7.55 -3.76 9.00
C ILE A 48 6.65 -4.43 7.95
N VAL A 49 7.13 -4.58 6.72
CA VAL A 49 6.32 -5.14 5.64
C VAL A 49 6.03 -6.61 5.86
N ASP A 50 7.03 -7.40 6.26
CA ASP A 50 6.85 -8.83 6.53
C ASP A 50 5.82 -9.05 7.65
N LEU A 51 5.81 -8.20 8.69
CA LEU A 51 4.78 -8.25 9.74
C LEU A 51 3.38 -7.88 9.20
N CYS A 52 3.26 -6.79 8.44
CA CYS A 52 1.97 -6.35 7.91
C CYS A 52 1.36 -7.29 6.85
N GLN A 53 2.16 -8.19 6.26
CA GLN A 53 1.69 -9.20 5.31
C GLN A 53 1.16 -10.48 5.97
N ASP A 54 1.34 -10.64 7.29
CA ASP A 54 0.79 -11.76 8.07
C ASP A 54 -0.27 -11.25 9.05
N PRO A 55 -1.57 -11.34 8.71
CA PRO A 55 -2.66 -10.85 9.55
C PRO A 55 -2.67 -11.46 10.95
N LYS A 56 -2.40 -12.77 11.08
CA LYS A 56 -2.47 -13.46 12.36
C LYS A 56 -1.35 -13.01 13.28
N ARG A 57 -0.14 -12.88 12.72
CA ARG A 57 1.02 -12.40 13.48
C ARG A 57 0.86 -10.93 13.86
N LEU A 58 0.35 -10.09 12.95
CA LEU A 58 0.07 -8.69 13.22
C LEU A 58 -0.96 -8.53 14.35
N GLU A 59 -2.08 -9.26 14.29
CA GLU A 59 -3.13 -9.23 15.32
C GLU A 59 -2.64 -9.70 16.70
N ALA A 60 -1.67 -10.61 16.74
CA ALA A 60 -1.05 -11.09 17.97
C ALA A 60 0.08 -10.19 18.50
N THR A 61 0.54 -9.19 17.73
CA THR A 61 1.68 -8.34 18.11
C THR A 61 1.22 -7.31 19.15
N PRO A 62 1.91 -7.18 20.30
CA PRO A 62 1.63 -6.13 21.26
C PRO A 62 1.73 -4.75 20.62
N VAL A 63 0.79 -3.85 20.95
CA VAL A 63 0.70 -2.54 20.32
C VAL A 63 1.99 -1.73 20.48
N ASN A 64 2.62 -1.78 21.66
CA ASN A 64 3.88 -1.09 21.91
C ASN A 64 4.99 -1.61 20.97
N GLU A 65 5.12 -2.93 20.81
CA GLU A 65 6.13 -3.54 19.94
C GLU A 65 5.90 -3.16 18.47
N PHE A 66 4.64 -3.11 18.02
CA PHE A 66 4.32 -2.66 16.67
C PHE A 66 4.71 -1.19 16.45
N VAL A 67 4.38 -0.31 17.40
CA VAL A 67 4.70 1.13 17.29
C VAL A 67 6.21 1.36 17.35
N ASP A 68 6.94 0.60 18.16
CA ASP A 68 8.40 0.66 18.25
C ASP A 68 9.07 0.38 16.90
N LEU A 69 8.45 -0.38 15.99
CA LEU A 69 8.95 -0.57 14.63
C LEU A 69 8.99 0.73 13.81
N PHE A 70 8.29 1.80 14.22
CA PHE A 70 8.21 3.07 13.48
C PHE A 70 8.95 4.24 14.14
N VAL A 71 9.60 4.05 15.30
CA VAL A 71 10.34 5.09 16.05
C VAL A 71 11.77 5.27 15.54
N ILE A 72 12.20 6.47 15.16
CA ILE A 72 13.50 6.69 14.51
C ILE A 72 14.57 7.12 15.49
#